data_AF-A0A497ERE2-F1
#
_entry.id   AF-A0A497ERE2-F1
#
_cell.length_a   1.000
_cell.length_b   1.000
_cell.length_c   1.000
_cell.angle_alpha   90.00
_cell.angle_beta   90.00
_cell.angle_gamma   90.00
#
_symmetry.space_group_name_H-M   'P 1'
#
loop_
_entity.id
_entity.type
_entity.pdbx_description
1 polymer ?
#
loop_
_entity_poly.entity_id
_entity_poly.type
_entity_poly.pdbx_seq_one_letter_code
_entity_poly.pdbx_strand_id
1 'polypeptide(L)'
;MKAEDVSKKFPGIIDVLRYHVATGRYSYVDRIAAAMDAKVVESSIREALRAVTSIIGTTPRKAQVRVLEFSREEKRYKPSEETLTITFVEDEKFHSAEEVPGRVWLHGIVGIDPEGKIGAFYTLPIIPDEKELADFIDAVKRSIEVAHTVASLAMTKKVKE
;
A
#
# COMPACT_ATOMS: atom_id res chain seq x y z
N MET A 1 1.56 -17.89 14.22
CA MET A 1 2.45 -17.80 13.04
C MET A 1 3.42 -16.66 13.28
N LYS A 2 4.67 -16.73 12.80
CA LYS A 2 5.58 -15.57 12.88
C LYS A 2 5.23 -14.55 11.79
N ALA A 3 5.61 -13.29 11.99
CA ALA A 3 5.37 -12.21 11.02
C ALA A 3 5.95 -12.51 9.63
N GLU A 4 7.12 -13.15 9.57
CA GLU A 4 7.74 -13.59 8.32
C GLU A 4 6.86 -14.59 7.55
N ASP A 5 6.29 -15.58 8.24
CA ASP A 5 5.41 -16.57 7.63
C ASP A 5 4.12 -15.92 7.10
N VAL A 6 3.56 -15.00 7.88
CA VAL A 6 2.37 -14.21 7.50
C VAL A 6 2.67 -13.38 6.25
N SER A 7 3.83 -12.72 6.20
CA SER A 7 4.23 -11.89 5.06
C SER A 7 4.41 -12.68 3.75
N LYS A 8 4.87 -13.94 3.85
CA LYS A 8 5.04 -14.83 2.70
C LYS A 8 3.73 -15.47 2.27
N LYS A 9 2.83 -15.74 3.22
CA LYS A 9 1.58 -16.46 2.95
C LYS A 9 0.46 -15.55 2.45
N PHE A 10 0.44 -14.29 2.88
CA PHE A 10 -0.64 -13.35 2.55
C PHE A 10 -0.11 -12.04 1.91
N PRO A 11 0.72 -12.11 0.86
CA PRO A 11 1.34 -10.92 0.27
C PRO A 11 0.33 -9.97 -0.38
N GLY A 12 -0.69 -10.49 -1.09
CA GLY A 12 -1.70 -9.67 -1.77
C GLY A 12 -2.64 -8.98 -0.78
N ILE A 13 -3.03 -9.69 0.29
CA ILE A 13 -3.83 -9.09 1.38
C ILE A 13 -3.09 -7.91 2.00
N ILE A 14 -1.81 -8.11 2.33
CA ILE A 14 -0.96 -7.04 2.90
C ILE A 14 -0.83 -5.87 1.92
N ASP A 15 -0.64 -6.14 0.64
CA ASP A 15 -0.42 -5.10 -0.38
C ASP A 15 -1.68 -4.25 -0.63
N VAL A 16 -2.85 -4.89 -0.71
CA VAL A 16 -4.15 -4.19 -0.79
C VAL A 16 -4.37 -3.27 0.41
N LEU A 17 -4.10 -3.75 1.62
CA LEU A 17 -4.22 -2.93 2.83
C LEU A 17 -3.18 -1.81 2.83
N ARG A 18 -1.95 -2.08 2.40
CA ARG A 18 -0.88 -1.11 2.28
C ARG A 18 -1.23 0.01 1.30
N TYR A 19 -1.85 -0.32 0.18
CA TYR A 19 -2.38 0.64 -0.78
C TYR A 19 -3.42 1.59 -0.16
N HIS A 20 -4.36 1.05 0.61
CA HIS A 20 -5.33 1.86 1.34
C HIS A 20 -4.68 2.80 2.35
N VAL A 21 -3.69 2.33 3.11
CA VAL A 21 -2.91 3.17 4.03
C VAL A 21 -2.17 4.27 3.27
N ALA A 22 -1.51 3.94 2.16
CA ALA A 22 -0.76 4.90 1.35
C ALA A 22 -1.66 6.02 0.81
N THR A 23 -2.88 5.66 0.39
CA THR A 23 -3.90 6.59 -0.12
C THR A 23 -4.70 7.30 0.98
N GLY A 24 -4.35 7.12 2.26
CA GLY A 24 -4.99 7.79 3.40
C GLY A 24 -6.33 7.17 3.84
N ARG A 25 -6.71 6.01 3.30
CA ARG A 25 -7.96 5.28 3.61
C ARG A 25 -7.73 4.26 4.74
N TYR A 26 -7.45 4.74 5.95
CA TYR A 26 -7.08 3.90 7.10
C TYR A 26 -8.19 2.99 7.64
N SER A 27 -9.45 3.33 7.40
CA SER A 27 -10.62 2.67 8.01
C SER A 27 -10.68 1.15 7.80
N TYR A 28 -10.12 0.62 6.72
CA TYR A 28 -10.03 -0.82 6.50
C TYR A 28 -9.01 -1.48 7.42
N VAL A 29 -7.83 -0.89 7.54
CA VAL A 29 -6.73 -1.42 8.36
C VAL A 29 -7.03 -1.26 9.84
N ASP A 30 -7.57 -0.13 10.26
CA ASP A 30 -7.91 0.14 11.66
C ASP A 30 -8.97 -0.84 12.17
N ARG A 31 -10.00 -1.15 11.35
CA ARG A 31 -11.01 -2.15 11.68
C ARG A 31 -10.43 -3.54 11.84
N ILE A 32 -9.49 -3.94 10.97
CA ILE A 32 -8.81 -5.24 11.06
C ILE A 32 -7.88 -5.29 12.27
N ALA A 33 -7.14 -4.21 12.55
CA ALA A 33 -6.24 -4.10 13.69
C ALA A 33 -6.97 -4.15 15.04
N ALA A 34 -8.17 -3.56 15.12
CA ALA A 34 -9.00 -3.54 16.31
C ALA A 34 -9.99 -4.72 16.39
N ALA A 35 -10.02 -5.61 15.38
CA ALA A 35 -11.00 -6.69 15.32
C ALA A 35 -10.79 -7.68 16.47
N MET A 36 -11.89 -8.05 17.13
CA MET A 36 -11.95 -9.13 18.11
C MET A 36 -12.62 -10.40 17.56
N ASP A 37 -13.20 -10.32 16.36
CA ASP A 37 -13.95 -11.40 15.73
C ASP A 37 -13.61 -11.55 14.24
N ALA A 38 -13.53 -12.79 13.77
CA ALA A 38 -13.14 -13.11 12.41
C ALA A 38 -14.12 -12.57 11.35
N LYS A 39 -15.42 -12.42 11.67
CA LYS A 39 -16.41 -11.87 10.74
C LYS A 39 -16.16 -10.40 10.45
N VAL A 40 -15.66 -9.63 11.44
CA VAL A 40 -15.28 -8.22 11.26
C VAL A 40 -14.09 -8.11 10.31
N VAL A 41 -13.11 -9.01 10.44
CA VAL A 41 -11.97 -9.07 9.53
C VAL A 41 -12.43 -9.45 8.12
N GLU A 42 -13.26 -10.48 7.99
CA GLU A 42 -13.77 -10.95 6.70
C GLU A 42 -14.58 -9.87 5.96
N SER A 43 -15.50 -9.17 6.64
CA SER A 43 -16.25 -8.09 6.01
C SER A 43 -15.34 -6.93 5.61
N SER A 44 -14.42 -6.53 6.48
CA SER A 44 -13.49 -5.42 6.23
C SER A 44 -12.55 -5.70 5.06
N ILE A 45 -12.01 -6.91 4.93
CA ILE A 45 -11.12 -7.24 3.82
C ILE A 45 -11.89 -7.34 2.49
N ARG A 46 -13.11 -7.89 2.49
CA ARG A 46 -13.95 -7.94 1.29
C ARG A 46 -14.35 -6.55 0.81
N GLU A 47 -14.67 -5.64 1.73
CA GLU A 47 -14.91 -4.22 1.39
C GLU A 47 -13.66 -3.55 0.83
N ALA A 48 -12.49 -3.78 1.44
CA ALA A 48 -11.21 -3.23 0.97
C ALA A 48 -10.89 -3.71 -0.45
N LEU A 49 -11.07 -5.01 -0.71
CA LEU A 49 -10.88 -5.61 -2.04
C LEU A 49 -11.84 -5.03 -3.05
N ARG A 50 -13.14 -4.95 -2.73
CA ARG A 50 -14.14 -4.35 -3.61
C ARG A 50 -13.79 -2.91 -3.98
N ALA A 51 -13.35 -2.11 -3.01
CA ALA A 51 -12.95 -0.73 -3.25
C ALA A 51 -11.77 -0.65 -4.24
N VAL A 52 -10.75 -1.49 -4.05
CA VAL A 52 -9.61 -1.57 -4.99
C VAL A 52 -10.05 -2.04 -6.37
N THR A 53 -10.85 -3.10 -6.48
CA THR A 53 -11.34 -3.58 -7.79
C THR A 53 -12.08 -2.50 -8.56
N SER A 54 -12.86 -1.66 -7.88
CA SER A 54 -13.51 -0.50 -8.51
C SER A 54 -12.53 0.51 -9.08
N ILE A 55 -11.39 0.70 -8.42
CA ILE A 55 -10.33 1.62 -8.88
C ILE A 55 -9.55 1.00 -10.04
N ILE A 56 -9.21 -0.30 -9.96
CA ILE A 56 -8.52 -1.03 -11.03
C ILE A 56 -9.36 -1.12 -12.30
N GLY A 57 -10.70 -1.15 -12.17
CA GLY A 57 -11.61 -1.10 -13.32
C GLY A 57 -11.51 0.21 -14.11
N THR A 58 -10.82 1.23 -13.61
CA THR A 58 -10.52 2.46 -14.34
C THR A 58 -9.27 2.30 -15.20
N THR A 59 -9.17 3.08 -16.29
CA THR A 59 -8.01 3.04 -17.18
C THR A 59 -6.75 3.53 -16.46
N PRO A 60 -5.69 2.70 -16.35
CA PRO A 60 -4.43 3.13 -15.78
C PRO A 60 -3.83 4.31 -16.54
N ARG A 61 -3.30 5.28 -15.80
CA ARG A 61 -2.63 6.47 -16.34
C ARG A 61 -1.13 6.26 -16.37
N LYS A 62 -0.44 6.97 -17.26
CA LYS A 62 1.02 6.97 -17.35
C LYS A 62 1.56 8.38 -17.10
N ALA A 63 2.62 8.49 -16.31
CA ALA A 63 3.35 9.73 -16.08
C ALA A 63 4.84 9.49 -16.25
N GLN A 64 5.54 10.45 -16.85
CA GLN A 64 6.99 10.49 -16.86
C GLN A 64 7.46 11.35 -15.68
N VAL A 65 8.27 10.80 -14.79
CA VAL A 65 8.70 11.51 -13.58
C VAL A 65 10.15 11.22 -13.24
N ARG A 66 10.79 12.18 -12.60
CA ARG A 66 12.06 11.97 -11.90
C ARG A 66 11.75 11.55 -10.48
N VAL A 67 12.07 10.30 -10.12
CA VAL A 67 11.69 9.72 -8.83
C VAL A 67 12.46 10.39 -7.71
N LEU A 68 11.77 10.69 -6.60
CA LEU A 68 12.41 11.20 -5.40
C LEU A 68 12.99 10.04 -4.59
N GLU A 69 14.31 10.02 -4.44
CA GLU A 69 15.05 9.03 -3.66
C GLU A 69 15.61 9.66 -2.38
N PHE A 70 15.61 8.90 -1.29
CA PHE A 70 16.12 9.39 -0.02
C PHE A 70 17.66 9.34 0.01
N SER A 71 18.32 10.50 0.05
CA SER A 71 19.76 10.60 0.25
C SER A 71 20.08 10.53 1.75
N ARG A 72 20.81 9.48 2.17
CA ARG A 72 21.22 9.31 3.57
C ARG A 72 22.22 10.38 4.03
N GLU A 73 23.08 10.86 3.12
CA GLU A 73 24.10 11.87 3.41
C GLU A 73 23.47 13.22 3.75
N GLU A 74 22.49 13.64 2.95
CA GLU A 74 21.85 14.95 3.10
C GLU A 74 20.53 14.90 3.88
N LYS A 75 20.11 13.70 4.30
CA LYS A 75 18.86 13.44 5.03
C LYS A 75 17.62 14.05 4.35
N ARG A 76 17.62 14.11 3.02
CA ARG A 76 16.55 14.68 2.20
C ARG A 76 16.29 13.87 0.94
N TYR A 77 15.10 14.06 0.38
CA TYR A 77 14.74 13.46 -0.90
C TYR A 77 15.36 14.24 -2.06
N LYS A 78 15.96 13.54 -3.01
CA LYS A 78 16.54 14.10 -4.23
C LYS A 78 15.90 13.46 -5.46
N PRO A 79 15.65 14.23 -6.54
CA PRO A 79 15.23 13.65 -7.79
C PRO A 79 16.34 12.80 -8.39
N SER A 80 15.97 11.63 -8.93
CA SER A 80 16.84 10.80 -9.74
C SER A 80 17.35 11.56 -10.97
N GLU A 81 18.49 11.10 -11.48
CA GLU A 81 19.04 11.58 -12.75
C GLU A 81 18.20 11.10 -13.93
N GLU A 82 17.63 9.90 -13.82
CA GLU A 82 16.80 9.29 -14.85
C GLU A 82 15.31 9.63 -14.68
N THR A 83 14.63 9.80 -15.82
CA THR A 83 13.16 9.92 -15.88
C THR A 83 12.57 8.54 -16.12
N LEU A 84 11.63 8.13 -15.26
CA LEU A 84 10.92 6.85 -15.36
C LEU A 84 9.47 7.07 -15.80
N THR A 85 8.96 6.15 -16.62
CA THR A 85 7.53 6.11 -16.95
C THR A 85 6.81 5.21 -15.94
N ILE A 86 5.94 5.80 -15.13
CA ILE A 86 5.16 5.10 -14.11
C ILE A 86 3.74 4.89 -14.61
N THR A 87 3.21 3.69 -14.42
CA THR A 87 1.79 3.39 -14.60
C THR A 87 1.11 3.42 -13.23
N PHE A 88 0.06 4.23 -13.09
CA PHE A 88 -0.61 4.48 -11.81
C PHE A 88 -2.13 4.58 -12.00
N VAL A 89 -2.87 4.39 -10.91
CA VAL A 89 -4.34 4.50 -10.90
C VAL A 89 -4.82 5.76 -10.19
N GLU A 90 -4.16 6.12 -9.09
CA GLU A 90 -4.46 7.33 -8.31
C GLU A 90 -3.20 8.18 -8.17
N ASP A 91 -3.37 9.49 -8.04
CA ASP A 91 -2.28 10.43 -7.74
C ASP A 91 -2.71 11.49 -6.73
N GLU A 92 -1.72 12.00 -6.00
CA GLU A 92 -1.87 13.11 -5.05
C GLU A 92 -0.75 14.11 -5.32
N LYS A 93 -1.07 15.41 -5.38
CA LYS A 93 -0.10 16.47 -5.71
C LYS A 93 0.31 17.22 -4.45
N PHE A 94 1.57 17.62 -4.39
CA PHE A 94 2.17 18.32 -3.25
C PHE A 94 2.93 19.56 -3.71
N HIS A 95 3.06 20.56 -2.82
CA HIS A 95 3.83 21.77 -3.11
C HIS A 95 5.34 21.54 -2.92
N SER A 96 5.71 20.70 -1.96
CA SER A 96 7.09 20.42 -1.56
C SER A 96 7.31 18.95 -1.25
N ALA A 97 8.57 18.48 -1.26
CA ALA A 97 8.89 17.08 -0.97
C ALA A 97 8.73 16.78 0.53
N GLU A 98 8.87 17.80 1.36
CA GLU A 98 8.75 17.77 2.81
C GLU A 98 7.29 17.61 3.27
N GLU A 99 6.33 18.05 2.46
CA GLU A 99 4.90 17.86 2.71
C GLU A 99 4.43 16.42 2.46
N VAL A 100 5.22 15.61 1.73
CA VAL A 100 4.80 14.26 1.34
C VAL A 100 4.70 13.35 2.58
N PRO A 101 3.50 12.88 2.95
CA PRO A 101 3.32 12.13 4.17
C PRO A 101 4.03 10.77 4.12
N GLY A 102 4.58 10.33 5.25
CA GLY A 102 5.30 9.05 5.35
C GLY A 102 4.54 7.83 4.80
N ARG A 103 3.20 7.84 4.92
CA ARG A 103 2.31 6.78 4.41
C ARG A 103 2.46 6.56 2.90
N VAL A 104 2.73 7.62 2.14
CA VAL A 104 2.79 7.58 0.68
C VAL A 104 3.84 6.58 0.23
N TRP A 105 4.99 6.56 0.91
CA TRP A 105 6.13 5.70 0.60
C TRP A 105 5.91 4.21 0.86
N LEU A 106 4.74 3.81 1.35
CA LEU A 106 4.36 2.41 1.51
C LEU A 106 3.98 1.78 0.17
N HIS A 107 3.26 2.51 -0.70
CA HIS A 107 2.75 1.97 -1.98
C HIS A 107 2.72 3.01 -3.13
N GLY A 108 3.08 4.26 -2.85
CA GLY A 108 3.22 5.30 -3.85
C GLY A 108 4.68 5.43 -4.29
N ILE A 109 4.86 5.79 -5.56
CA ILE A 109 6.12 6.33 -6.05
C ILE A 109 6.00 7.85 -6.06
N VAL A 110 6.94 8.54 -5.44
CA VAL A 110 6.96 10.00 -5.41
C VAL A 110 7.93 10.49 -6.46
N GLY A 111 7.52 11.47 -7.25
CA GLY A 111 8.38 12.02 -8.30
C GLY A 111 7.98 13.42 -8.71
N ILE A 112 8.86 14.04 -9.49
CA ILE A 112 8.65 15.34 -10.10
C ILE A 112 8.24 15.12 -11.56
N ASP A 113 7.09 15.65 -11.94
CA ASP A 113 6.61 15.62 -13.32
C ASP A 113 7.35 16.66 -14.22
N PRO A 114 7.16 16.64 -15.56
CA PRO A 114 7.87 17.56 -16.45
C PRO A 114 7.52 19.03 -16.22
N GLU A 115 6.42 19.33 -15.53
CA GLU A 115 6.02 20.68 -15.14
C GLU A 115 6.67 21.14 -13.83
N GLY A 116 7.50 20.30 -13.22
CA GLY A 116 8.17 20.59 -11.96
C GLY A 116 7.28 20.37 -10.73
N LYS A 117 6.09 19.76 -10.86
CA LYS A 117 5.19 19.50 -9.74
C LYS A 117 5.50 18.17 -9.10
N ILE A 118 5.45 18.14 -7.77
CA ILE A 118 5.66 16.92 -6.99
C ILE A 118 4.34 16.16 -6.92
N GLY A 119 4.40 14.87 -7.24
CA GLY A 119 3.26 13.97 -7.15
C GLY A 119 3.62 12.65 -6.50
N ALA A 120 2.68 12.10 -5.75
CA ALA A 120 2.62 10.69 -5.43
C ALA A 120 1.79 9.97 -6.48
N PHE A 121 2.32 8.87 -7.01
CA PHE A 121 1.70 8.05 -8.04
C PHE A 121 1.48 6.66 -7.45
N TYR A 122 0.22 6.30 -7.18
CA TYR A 122 -0.14 5.03 -6.56
C TYR A 122 -0.30 3.96 -7.64
N THR A 123 0.57 2.96 -7.60
CA THR A 123 0.56 1.83 -8.54
C THR A 123 -0.57 0.87 -8.22
N LEU A 124 -0.85 -0.04 -9.16
CA LEU A 124 -1.79 -1.14 -8.94
C LEU A 124 -1.29 -2.03 -7.79
N PRO A 125 -2.11 -2.28 -6.75
CA PRO A 125 -1.76 -3.27 -5.74
C PRO A 125 -1.87 -4.69 -6.31
N ILE A 126 -1.13 -5.61 -5.69
CA ILE A 126 -1.24 -7.04 -5.98
C ILE A 126 -2.55 -7.55 -5.37
N ILE A 127 -3.49 -7.95 -6.22
CA ILE A 127 -4.77 -8.52 -5.78
C ILE A 127 -4.55 -9.98 -5.34
N PRO A 128 -4.94 -10.35 -4.10
CA PRO A 128 -4.87 -11.73 -3.66
C PRO A 128 -5.81 -12.59 -4.50
N ASP A 129 -5.39 -13.80 -4.82
CA ASP A 129 -6.26 -14.77 -5.47
C ASP A 129 -7.31 -15.32 -4.47
N GLU A 130 -8.31 -16.05 -4.99
CA GLU A 130 -9.36 -16.63 -4.15
C GLU A 130 -8.82 -17.58 -3.09
N LYS A 131 -7.71 -18.28 -3.39
CA LYS A 131 -7.08 -19.22 -2.48
C LYS A 131 -6.39 -18.50 -1.32
N GLU A 132 -5.64 -17.43 -1.59
CA GLU A 132 -4.99 -16.59 -0.58
C GLU A 132 -6.05 -15.99 0.34
N LEU A 133 -7.16 -15.48 -0.22
CA LEU A 133 -8.26 -14.94 0.58
C LEU A 133 -8.91 -16.00 1.47
N ALA A 134 -9.19 -17.19 0.94
CA ALA A 134 -9.77 -18.29 1.72
C ALA A 134 -8.82 -18.74 2.84
N ASP A 135 -7.55 -18.96 2.51
CA ASP A 135 -6.50 -19.35 3.47
C ASP A 135 -6.31 -18.29 4.57
N PHE A 136 -6.45 -17.01 4.23
CA PHE A 136 -6.39 -15.91 5.19
C PHE A 136 -7.57 -15.94 6.15
N ILE A 137 -8.81 -16.03 5.63
CA ILE A 137 -10.02 -16.09 6.45
C ILE A 137 -9.97 -17.30 7.41
N ASP A 138 -9.54 -18.47 6.92
CA ASP A 138 -9.43 -19.67 7.75
C ASP A 138 -8.32 -19.55 8.80
N ALA A 139 -7.21 -18.89 8.49
CA ALA A 139 -6.17 -18.59 9.47
C ALA A 139 -6.68 -17.65 10.58
N VAL A 140 -7.43 -16.62 10.21
CA VAL A 140 -8.02 -15.65 11.15
C VAL A 140 -9.07 -16.30 12.05
N LYS A 141 -9.91 -17.19 11.51
CA LYS A 141 -10.88 -17.98 12.31
C LYS A 141 -10.20 -18.85 13.37
N ARG A 142 -8.98 -19.32 13.10
CA ARG A 142 -8.17 -20.08 14.06
C ARG A 142 -7.44 -19.18 15.05
N SER A 143 -7.02 -17.98 14.61
CA SER A 143 -6.27 -17.03 15.44
C SER A 143 -6.40 -15.61 14.90
N ILE A 144 -7.08 -14.75 15.67
CA ILE A 144 -7.28 -13.33 15.32
C ILE A 144 -5.96 -12.56 15.18
N GLU A 145 -4.91 -12.99 15.88
CA GLU A 145 -3.55 -12.42 15.84
C GLU A 145 -2.96 -12.38 14.43
N VAL A 146 -3.39 -13.29 13.54
CA VAL A 146 -2.99 -13.27 12.12
C VAL A 146 -3.45 -11.97 11.45
N ALA A 147 -4.67 -11.52 11.76
CA ALA A 147 -5.24 -10.28 11.23
C ALA A 147 -4.46 -9.06 11.76
N HIS A 148 -4.14 -9.02 13.05
CA HIS A 148 -3.35 -7.94 13.66
C HIS A 148 -1.94 -7.87 13.08
N THR A 149 -1.31 -9.03 12.85
CA THR A 149 -0.01 -9.12 12.20
C THR A 149 -0.06 -8.59 10.77
N VAL A 150 -1.08 -8.97 9.99
CA VAL A 150 -1.29 -8.46 8.62
C VAL A 150 -1.49 -6.95 8.62
N ALA A 151 -2.31 -6.41 9.52
CA ALA A 151 -2.54 -4.97 9.64
C ALA A 151 -1.24 -4.22 9.99
N SER A 152 -0.46 -4.75 10.93
CA SER A 152 0.85 -4.20 11.27
C SER A 152 1.80 -4.19 10.07
N LEU A 153 1.88 -5.30 9.32
CA LEU A 153 2.74 -5.43 8.14
C LEU A 153 2.33 -4.50 6.99
N ALA A 154 1.05 -4.18 6.87
CA ALA A 154 0.53 -3.22 5.90
C ALA A 154 1.00 -1.79 6.21
N MET A 155 1.15 -1.44 7.48
CA MET A 155 1.58 -0.11 7.92
C MET A 155 3.11 0.06 7.97
N THR A 156 3.86 -1.04 7.98
CA THR A 156 5.33 -1.01 8.01
C THR A 156 5.94 -1.15 6.62
N LYS A 157 6.94 -0.31 6.31
CA LYS A 157 7.71 -0.43 5.07
C LYS A 157 8.60 -1.67 5.14
N LYS A 158 8.58 -2.51 4.10
CA LYS A 158 9.53 -3.62 3.97
C LYS A 158 10.93 -3.00 3.89
N VAL A 159 11.78 -3.26 4.88
CA VAL A 159 13.20 -2.92 4.80
C VAL A 159 13.74 -3.74 3.63
N LYS A 160 14.19 -3.07 2.56
CA LYS A 160 15.03 -3.74 1.57
C LYS A 160 16.35 -4.00 2.27
N GLU A 161 16.58 -5.25 2.68
CA GLU A 161 17.92 -5.76 3.01
C GLU A 161 18.82 -5.73 1.77
#